data_AF-A0A2V6Y788-F1
#
_entry.id   AF-A0A2V6Y788-F1
#
_cell.length_a   1.000
_cell.length_b   1.000
_cell.length_c   1.000
_cell.angle_alpha   90.00
_cell.angle_beta   90.00
_cell.angle_gamma   90.00
#
_symmetry.space_group_name_H-M   'P 1'
#
loop_
_entity.id
_entity.type
_entity.pdbx_description
1 polymer ?
#
loop_
_entity_poly.entity_id
_entity_poly.type
_entity_poly.pdbx_seq_one_letter_code
_entity_poly.pdbx_strand_id
1 'polypeptide(L)'
;MQWITPDDTLAFEGNQVFHLDCNRPRDLSPEERVLLSKYCGGHAVAVCRGCVQDFRQFELGSDSLGNRSHFCPRCRADLTAHLREHLYSCVIVPSQIRVRARAAREAAKRLVKKSSQLRDLADVLMREAEASVAALRETMRRTA
;
A
#
# COMPACT_ATOMS: atom_id res chain seq x y z
N MET A 1 0.74 -15.40 9.04
CA MET A 1 0.87 -15.31 7.56
C MET A 1 0.29 -13.97 7.12
N GLN A 2 1.07 -13.13 6.45
CA GLN A 2 0.66 -11.78 6.04
C GLN A 2 0.19 -11.81 4.57
N TRP A 3 -0.98 -11.24 4.29
CA TRP A 3 -1.53 -11.10 2.94
C TRP A 3 -1.25 -9.68 2.44
N ILE A 4 -0.60 -9.59 1.28
CA ILE A 4 -0.25 -8.34 0.60
C ILE A 4 -1.33 -8.12 -0.46
N THR A 5 -2.10 -7.04 -0.38
CA THR A 5 -3.23 -6.74 -1.27
C THR A 5 -2.85 -5.71 -2.35
N PRO A 6 -3.49 -5.68 -3.53
CA PRO A 6 -3.12 -4.77 -4.62
C PRO A 6 -3.18 -3.27 -4.30
N ASP A 7 -3.84 -2.86 -3.21
CA ASP A 7 -3.89 -1.46 -2.79
C ASP A 7 -2.75 -1.07 -1.84
N ASP A 8 -1.95 -2.05 -1.42
CA ASP A 8 -0.83 -1.89 -0.50
C ASP A 8 0.30 -1.06 -1.14
N THR A 9 0.82 -0.13 -0.36
CA THR A 9 1.95 0.75 -0.61
C THR A 9 3.31 0.14 -0.21
N LEU A 10 4.12 -0.21 -1.21
CA LEU A 10 5.52 -0.58 -0.97
C LEU A 10 6.44 0.63 -0.88
N ALA A 11 7.45 0.56 -0.01
CA ALA A 11 8.60 1.47 0.00
C ALA A 11 9.86 0.77 -0.51
N PHE A 12 10.73 1.53 -1.18
CA PHE A 12 12.02 1.08 -1.65
C PHE A 12 13.10 1.94 -0.99
N GLU A 13 13.98 1.32 -0.22
CA GLU A 13 15.17 1.97 0.36
C GLU A 13 16.40 1.18 -0.10
N GLY A 14 17.17 1.75 -1.02
CA GLY A 14 18.28 1.06 -1.67
C GLY A 14 17.83 -0.21 -2.41
N ASN A 15 18.36 -1.38 -2.01
CA ASN A 15 18.04 -2.68 -2.59
C ASN A 15 16.99 -3.47 -1.77
N GLN A 16 16.36 -2.85 -0.79
CA GLN A 16 15.38 -3.48 0.10
C GLN A 16 13.97 -2.99 -0.24
N VAL A 17 13.04 -3.93 -0.31
CA VAL A 17 11.61 -3.67 -0.53
C VAL A 17 10.88 -3.89 0.79
N PHE A 18 10.26 -2.83 1.31
CA PHE A 18 9.49 -2.87 2.53
C PHE A 18 8.00 -2.82 2.19
N HIS A 19 7.24 -3.74 2.78
CA HIS A 19 5.79 -3.66 2.79
C HIS A 19 5.36 -2.69 3.89
N LEU A 20 5.06 -1.43 3.55
CA LEU A 20 4.61 -0.45 4.56
C LEU A 20 3.24 -0.83 5.12
N ASP A 21 2.50 -1.67 4.41
CA ASP A 21 1.13 -2.06 4.72
C ASP A 21 1.00 -3.26 5.63
N CYS A 22 2.10 -3.83 6.14
CA CYS A 22 2.00 -4.77 7.26
C CYS A 22 1.35 -4.12 8.48
N ASN A 23 1.18 -2.79 8.48
CA ASN A 23 0.34 -2.04 9.42
C ASN A 23 -0.67 -1.06 8.76
N ARG A 24 -0.62 -0.76 7.45
CA ARG A 24 -1.37 0.38 6.82
C ARG A 24 -1.71 0.29 5.31
N PRO A 25 -2.56 -0.65 4.87
CA PRO A 25 -2.94 -0.95 3.46
C PRO A 25 -3.52 0.17 2.58
N ARG A 26 -3.56 1.42 3.05
CA ARG A 26 -4.17 2.55 2.32
C ARG A 26 -3.36 3.83 2.36
N ASP A 27 -2.26 3.87 3.10
CA ASP A 27 -1.49 5.09 3.35
C ASP A 27 -0.80 5.61 2.08
N LEU A 28 -0.36 6.86 2.10
CA LEU A 28 0.41 7.46 1.01
C LEU A 28 1.78 6.80 0.86
N SER A 29 2.25 6.63 -0.38
CA SER A 29 3.62 6.17 -0.68
C SER A 29 4.67 7.18 -0.20
N PRO A 30 5.93 6.76 0.02
CA PRO A 30 7.00 7.67 0.38
C PRO A 30 7.10 8.85 -0.61
N GLU A 31 6.98 8.58 -1.91
CA GLU A 31 6.97 9.60 -2.95
C GLU A 31 5.76 10.52 -2.81
N GLU A 32 4.56 9.97 -2.61
CA GLU A 32 3.33 10.74 -2.40
C GLU A 32 3.46 11.68 -1.18
N ARG A 33 4.05 11.21 -0.07
CA ARG A 33 4.27 12.01 1.15
C ARG A 33 5.24 13.15 0.91
N VAL A 34 6.34 12.89 0.20
CA VAL A 34 7.31 13.93 -0.17
C VAL A 34 6.66 14.99 -1.04
N LEU A 35 5.83 14.59 -2.01
CA LEU A 35 5.12 15.53 -2.88
C LEU A 35 4.09 16.36 -2.10
N LEU A 36 3.34 15.74 -1.20
CA LEU A 36 2.37 16.42 -0.36
C LEU A 36 3.06 17.49 0.50
N SER A 37 4.14 17.12 1.18
CA SER A 37 4.93 18.03 2.02
C SER A 37 5.56 19.17 1.21
N LYS A 38 6.16 18.86 0.05
CA LYS A 38 6.94 19.82 -0.74
C LYS A 38 6.07 20.82 -1.53
N TYR A 39 4.96 20.36 -2.10
CA TYR A 39 4.16 21.16 -3.05
C TYR A 39 2.78 21.53 -2.51
N CYS A 40 2.26 20.82 -1.51
CA CYS A 40 0.85 20.91 -1.14
C CYS A 40 0.57 21.38 0.30
N GLY A 41 1.58 21.80 1.05
CA GLY A 41 1.39 22.29 2.42
C GLY A 41 0.58 23.58 2.54
N GLY A 42 0.51 24.39 1.46
CA GLY A 42 -0.09 25.72 1.50
C GLY A 42 -1.58 25.80 1.16
N HIS A 43 -2.21 24.72 0.70
CA HIS A 43 -3.58 24.75 0.19
C HIS A 43 -4.41 23.53 0.61
N ALA A 44 -5.70 23.55 0.29
CA ALA A 44 -6.62 22.46 0.58
C ALA A 44 -6.27 21.21 -0.24
N VAL A 45 -5.98 20.11 0.44
CA VAL A 45 -5.50 18.85 -0.18
C VAL A 45 -6.52 17.74 -0.11
N ALA A 46 -7.50 17.83 0.79
CA ALA A 46 -8.53 16.81 0.96
C ALA A 46 -9.88 17.43 1.28
N VAL A 47 -10.93 16.83 0.74
CA VAL A 47 -12.32 17.18 1.04
C VAL A 47 -12.95 16.03 1.81
N CYS A 48 -13.48 16.32 3.00
CA CYS A 48 -14.29 15.36 3.73
C CYS A 48 -15.75 15.45 3.27
N ARG A 49 -16.24 14.45 2.54
CA ARG A 49 -17.65 14.43 2.10
C ARG A 49 -18.67 14.38 3.25
N GLY A 50 -18.30 13.76 4.37
CA GLY A 50 -19.18 13.68 5.55
C GLY A 50 -19.27 14.98 6.34
N CYS A 51 -18.25 15.82 6.29
CA CYS A 51 -18.23 17.12 6.98
C CYS A 51 -18.37 18.31 6.02
N VAL A 52 -18.38 18.05 4.71
CA VAL A 52 -18.39 19.03 3.62
C VAL A 52 -17.36 20.15 3.88
N GLN A 53 -16.15 19.73 4.22
CA GLN A 53 -15.09 20.64 4.64
C GLN A 53 -13.77 20.25 3.99
N ASP A 54 -13.07 21.29 3.52
CA ASP A 54 -11.74 21.21 2.95
C ASP A 54 -10.70 21.27 4.06
N PHE A 55 -9.64 20.48 3.93
CA PHE A 55 -8.55 20.40 4.89
C PHE A 55 -7.20 20.53 4.19
N ARG A 56 -6.30 21.27 4.83
CA ARG A 56 -4.86 21.27 4.54
C ARG A 56 -4.19 20.06 5.17
N GLN A 57 -2.98 19.72 4.71
CA GLN A 57 -2.24 18.56 5.20
C GLN A 57 -2.09 18.54 6.73
N PHE A 58 -1.78 19.69 7.33
CA PHE A 58 -1.53 19.83 8.77
C PHE A 58 -2.81 19.83 9.62
N GLU A 59 -3.98 20.00 8.99
CA GLU A 59 -5.29 19.98 9.67
C GLU A 59 -5.88 18.57 9.76
N LEU A 60 -5.25 17.60 9.08
CA LEU A 60 -5.70 16.23 9.09
C LEU A 60 -5.28 15.53 10.38
N GLY A 61 -6.22 14.77 10.93
CA GLY A 61 -6.01 13.95 12.11
C GLY A 61 -4.98 12.86 11.84
N SER A 62 -4.13 12.62 12.85
CA SER A 62 -3.26 11.47 12.94
C SER A 62 -3.55 10.77 14.27
N ASP A 63 -3.60 9.45 14.24
CA ASP A 63 -3.73 8.64 15.44
C ASP A 63 -2.44 8.74 16.27
N SER A 64 -2.57 8.82 17.59
CA SER A 64 -1.48 9.03 18.54
C SER A 64 -0.49 7.87 18.57
N LEU A 65 -0.92 6.68 18.15
CA LEU A 65 -0.06 5.50 17.94
C LEU A 65 0.70 5.55 16.60
N GLY A 66 0.56 6.65 15.85
CA GLY A 66 1.15 6.85 14.53
C GLY A 66 0.51 6.03 13.43
N ASN A 67 -0.22 4.95 13.75
CA ASN A 67 -0.69 3.89 12.84
C ASN A 67 -1.69 4.32 11.77
N ARG A 68 -2.22 5.53 11.85
CA ARG A 68 -3.29 6.03 11.02
C ARG A 68 -3.07 7.53 10.81
N SER A 69 -2.70 7.94 9.60
CA SER A 69 -2.58 9.34 9.17
C SER A 69 -3.70 9.73 8.21
N HIS A 70 -3.97 11.03 8.08
CA HIS A 70 -4.86 11.62 7.06
C HIS A 70 -6.36 11.43 7.28
N PHE A 71 -6.80 11.43 8.54
CA PHE A 71 -8.22 11.31 8.88
C PHE A 71 -8.89 12.69 8.99
N CYS A 72 -10.18 12.74 8.71
CA CYS A 72 -10.97 13.91 9.07
C CYS A 72 -10.97 14.08 10.60
N PRO A 73 -10.60 15.25 11.15
CA PRO A 73 -10.57 15.46 12.60
C PRO A 73 -11.96 15.36 13.26
N ARG A 74 -13.05 15.49 12.49
CA ARG A 74 -14.42 15.50 13.00
C ARG A 74 -15.07 14.12 12.95
N CYS A 75 -15.16 13.51 11.76
CA CYS A 75 -15.83 12.22 11.57
C CYS A 75 -14.88 11.02 11.49
N ARG A 76 -13.56 11.24 11.58
CA ARG A 76 -12.52 10.21 11.43
C ARG A 76 -12.60 9.39 10.13
N ALA A 77 -13.23 9.95 9.09
CA ALA A 77 -13.18 9.35 7.76
C ALA A 77 -11.75 9.36 7.22
N ASP A 78 -11.33 8.27 6.58
CA ASP A 78 -10.03 8.18 5.89
C ASP A 78 -10.06 9.04 4.61
N LEU A 79 -9.18 10.05 4.55
CA LEU A 79 -9.10 10.96 3.41
C LEU A 79 -7.91 10.65 2.49
N THR A 80 -7.22 9.53 2.69
CA THR A 80 -6.02 9.19 1.93
C THR A 80 -6.27 9.07 0.42
N ALA A 81 -7.44 8.54 0.03
CA ALA A 81 -7.83 8.48 -1.39
C ALA A 81 -8.01 9.88 -2.00
N HIS A 82 -8.61 10.80 -1.26
CA HIS A 82 -8.80 12.19 -1.71
C HIS A 82 -7.46 12.94 -1.80
N LEU A 83 -6.56 12.74 -0.83
CA LEU A 83 -5.19 13.26 -0.90
C LEU A 83 -4.45 12.77 -2.15
N ARG A 84 -4.59 11.49 -2.47
CA ARG A 84 -3.94 10.90 -3.65
C ARG A 84 -4.49 11.47 -4.95
N GLU A 85 -5.82 11.58 -5.05
CA GLU A 85 -6.48 12.23 -6.19
C GLU A 85 -6.01 13.67 -6.35
N HIS A 86 -5.89 14.40 -5.24
CA HIS A 86 -5.33 15.74 -5.23
C HIS A 86 -3.91 15.75 -5.78
N LEU A 87 -2.99 14.90 -5.29
CA LEU A 87 -1.61 14.87 -5.75
C LEU A 87 -1.47 14.65 -7.27
N TYR A 88 -2.34 13.84 -7.85
CA TYR A 88 -2.30 13.55 -9.29
C TYR A 88 -2.98 14.62 -10.16
N SER A 89 -3.86 15.45 -9.59
CA SER A 89 -4.54 16.55 -10.27
C SER A 89 -4.00 17.94 -9.92
N CYS A 90 -3.14 18.05 -8.90
CA CYS A 90 -2.65 19.31 -8.38
C CYS A 90 -1.83 20.07 -9.43
N VAL A 91 -2.28 21.29 -9.75
CA VAL A 91 -1.61 22.17 -10.72
C VAL A 91 -0.25 22.68 -10.23
N ILE A 92 -0.03 22.72 -8.91
CA ILE A 92 1.23 23.16 -8.30
C ILE A 92 2.33 22.10 -8.43
N VAL A 93 1.97 20.81 -8.43
CA VAL A 93 2.95 19.72 -8.64
C VAL A 93 3.30 19.66 -10.13
N PRO A 94 4.58 19.71 -10.54
CA PRO A 94 4.94 19.63 -11.96
C PRO A 94 4.41 18.36 -12.64
N SER A 95 3.91 18.46 -13.88
CA SER A 95 3.23 17.35 -14.58
C SER A 95 4.08 16.09 -14.71
N GLN A 96 5.36 16.24 -15.02
CA GLN A 96 6.31 15.12 -15.10
C GLN A 96 6.44 14.36 -13.77
N ILE A 97 6.42 15.10 -12.65
CA ILE A 97 6.50 14.54 -11.30
C ILE A 97 5.20 13.80 -10.97
N ARG A 98 4.02 14.36 -11.34
CA ARG A 98 2.72 13.68 -11.16
C ARG A 98 2.68 12.35 -11.93
N VAL A 99 3.09 12.36 -13.19
CA VAL A 99 3.13 11.16 -14.05
C VAL A 99 4.06 10.11 -13.45
N ARG A 100 5.26 10.50 -13.00
CA ARG A 100 6.22 9.58 -12.39
C ARG A 100 5.69 8.99 -11.08
N ALA A 101 5.09 9.79 -10.21
CA ALA A 101 4.52 9.32 -8.95
C ALA A 101 3.38 8.32 -9.20
N ARG A 102 2.48 8.61 -10.14
CA ARG A 102 1.42 7.70 -10.55
C ARG A 102 1.98 6.38 -11.11
N ALA A 103 2.96 6.47 -11.99
CA ALA A 103 3.60 5.30 -12.58
C ALA A 103 4.32 4.43 -11.54
N ALA A 104 5.00 5.06 -10.57
CA ALA A 104 5.66 4.36 -9.47
C ALA A 104 4.64 3.59 -8.61
N ARG A 105 3.50 4.21 -8.26
CA ARG A 105 2.43 3.54 -7.52
C ARG A 105 1.87 2.36 -8.29
N GLU A 106 1.54 2.53 -9.57
CA GLU A 106 1.02 1.45 -10.40
C GLU A 106 2.02 0.31 -10.57
N ALA A 107 3.32 0.61 -10.66
CA ALA A 107 4.37 -0.41 -10.66
C ALA A 107 4.43 -1.17 -9.33
N ALA A 108 4.36 -0.46 -8.20
CA ALA A 108 4.31 -1.08 -6.87
C ALA A 108 3.10 -2.02 -6.73
N LYS A 109 1.89 -1.59 -7.16
CA LYS A 109 0.68 -2.43 -7.15
C LYS A 109 0.87 -3.74 -7.94
N ARG A 110 1.50 -3.65 -9.11
CA ARG A 110 1.80 -4.84 -9.94
C ARG A 110 2.80 -5.77 -9.26
N LEU A 111 3.85 -5.22 -8.65
CA LEU A 111 4.87 -6.01 -7.95
C LEU A 111 4.32 -6.71 -6.73
N VAL A 112 3.50 -6.02 -5.93
CA VAL A 112 2.73 -6.59 -4.81
C VAL A 112 1.92 -7.79 -5.27
N LYS A 113 1.07 -7.59 -6.30
CA LYS A 113 0.21 -8.66 -6.81
C LYS A 113 1.04 -9.86 -7.28
N LYS A 114 2.12 -9.61 -8.02
CA LYS A 114 3.03 -10.67 -8.49
C LYS A 114 3.70 -11.39 -7.32
N SER A 115 4.10 -10.67 -6.28
CA SER A 115 4.69 -11.26 -5.07
C SER A 115 3.71 -12.17 -4.34
N SER A 116 2.45 -11.75 -4.18
CA SER A 116 1.40 -12.60 -3.59
C SER A 116 1.21 -13.88 -4.41
N GLN A 117 1.07 -13.74 -5.73
CA GLN A 117 0.89 -14.90 -6.63
C GLN A 117 2.05 -15.89 -6.56
N LEU A 118 3.28 -15.40 -6.46
CA LEU A 118 4.46 -16.27 -6.30
C LEU A 118 4.48 -16.98 -4.95
N ARG A 119 4.03 -16.32 -3.89
CA ARG A 119 3.90 -16.92 -2.56
C ARG A 119 2.84 -18.02 -2.54
N ASP A 120 1.68 -17.75 -3.14
CA ASP A 120 0.58 -18.72 -3.23
C ASP A 120 1.02 -19.95 -4.03
N LEU A 121 1.73 -19.75 -5.14
CA LEU A 121 2.30 -20.84 -5.94
C LEU A 121 3.33 -21.66 -5.15
N ALA A 122 4.20 -21.00 -4.39
CA ALA A 122 5.19 -21.69 -3.56
C ALA A 122 4.53 -22.56 -2.48
N ASP A 123 3.46 -22.07 -1.84
CA ASP A 123 2.71 -22.84 -0.84
C ASP A 123 2.08 -24.10 -1.46
N VAL A 124 1.44 -23.97 -2.62
CA VAL A 124 0.87 -25.11 -3.35
C VAL A 124 1.94 -26.15 -3.68
N LEU A 125 3.08 -25.73 -4.25
CA LEU A 125 4.17 -26.64 -4.61
C LEU A 125 4.75 -27.36 -3.38
N MET A 126 4.84 -26.67 -2.23
CA MET A 126 5.27 -27.29 -0.97
C MET A 126 4.29 -28.38 -0.53
N ARG A 127 2.98 -28.14 -0.60
CA ARG A 127 1.96 -29.13 -0.25
C ARG A 127 1.97 -30.34 -1.17
N GLU A 128 2.16 -30.13 -2.47
CA GLU A 128 2.27 -31.22 -3.45
C GLU A 128 3.51 -32.08 -3.20
N ALA A 129 4.64 -31.47 -2.85
CA ALA A 129 5.85 -32.19 -2.47
C ALA A 129 5.65 -32.99 -1.18
N GLU A 130 5.04 -32.40 -0.14
CA GLU A 130 4.68 -33.10 1.11
C GLU A 130 3.80 -34.33 0.85
N ALA A 131 2.77 -34.17 0.02
CA ALA A 131 1.85 -35.25 -0.35
C ALA A 131 2.56 -36.37 -1.12
N SER A 132 3.44 -36.01 -2.06
CA SER A 132 4.22 -36.98 -2.86
C SER A 132 5.17 -37.80 -1.98
N VAL A 133 5.85 -37.15 -1.03
CA VAL A 133 6.71 -37.84 -0.06
C VAL A 133 5.91 -38.74 0.87
N ALA A 134 4.73 -38.30 1.33
CA ALA A 134 3.86 -39.13 2.16
C ALA A 134 3.37 -40.37 1.41
N ALA A 135 2.95 -40.23 0.15
CA ALA A 135 2.54 -41.34 -0.70
C ALA A 135 3.68 -42.34 -0.92
N LEU A 136 4.89 -41.86 -1.20
CA LEU A 136 6.08 -42.72 -1.34
C LEU A 136 6.35 -43.52 -0.05
N ARG A 137 6.33 -42.86 1.12
CA ARG A 137 6.51 -43.56 2.40
C ARG A 137 5.46 -44.63 2.65
N GLU A 138 4.21 -44.36 2.30
CA GLU A 138 3.13 -45.34 2.44
C GLU A 138 3.32 -46.54 1.50
N THR A 139 3.74 -46.32 0.25
CA THR A 139 4.06 -47.44 -0.66
C THR A 139 5.19 -48.30 -0.12
N MET A 140 6.27 -47.70 0.37
CA MET A 140 7.41 -48.44 0.95
C MET A 140 7.02 -49.30 2.15
N ARG A 141 6.11 -48.82 3.01
CA ARG A 141 5.60 -49.60 4.15
C ARG A 141 4.74 -50.79 3.74
N ARG A 142 3.99 -50.67 2.64
CA ARG A 142 3.11 -51.75 2.15
C ARG A 142 3.87 -52.85 1.41
N THR A 143 5.03 -52.53 0.87
CA THR A 143 5.90 -53.47 0.13
C THR A 143 6.99 -54.10 1.01
N ALA A 144 7.10 -53.68 2.27
CA ALA A 144 8.00 -54.25 3.27
C ALA A 144 7.25 -55.30 4.10
#